data_AF-A0A920LET3-F1
#
_entry.id   AF-A0A920LET3-F1
#
_cell.length_a   1.000
_cell.length_b   1.000
_cell.length_c   1.000
_cell.angle_alpha   90.00
_cell.angle_beta   90.00
_cell.angle_gamma   90.00
#
_symmetry.space_group_name_H-M   'P 1'
#
loop_
_entity.id
_entity.type
_entity.pdbx_description
1 polymer ?
#
loop_
_entity_poly.entity_id
_entity_poly.type
_entity_poly.pdbx_seq_one_letter_code
_entity_poly.pdbx_strand_id
1 'polypeptide(L)'
;MIHILRIKALLMLILLNGCSNQTINDVEYFVNETSKELNFPFSDASIVGNVIYVSGQVGSKPGTREVVDGGIGAETMQTLKILR
;
A
#
# COMPACT_ATOMS: atom_id res chain seq x y z
N MET A 1 -21.63 1.18 49.39
CA MET A 1 -22.48 1.66 48.26
C MET A 1 -21.74 2.59 47.30
N ILE A 2 -21.07 3.65 47.76
CA ILE A 2 -20.38 4.64 46.89
C ILE A 2 -19.27 4.03 45.99
N HIS A 3 -18.50 3.06 46.49
CA HIS A 3 -17.41 2.44 45.71
C HIS A 3 -17.93 1.57 44.55
N ILE A 4 -19.03 0.85 44.77
CA ILE A 4 -19.69 0.03 43.73
C ILE A 4 -20.25 0.94 42.62
N LEU A 5 -20.79 2.11 42.98
CA LEU A 5 -21.28 3.09 42.02
C LEU A 5 -20.15 3.69 41.16
N ARG A 6 -19.00 3.98 41.77
CA ARG A 6 -17.80 4.48 41.08
C ARG A 6 -17.19 3.46 40.12
N ILE A 7 -17.13 2.19 40.52
CA ILE A 7 -16.60 1.10 39.67
C ILE A 7 -17.50 0.91 38.44
N LYS A 8 -18.83 0.92 38.61
CA LYS A 8 -19.77 0.82 37.48
C LYS A 8 -19.69 2.03 36.54
N ALA A 9 -19.53 3.23 37.08
CA ALA A 9 -19.34 4.44 36.27
C ALA A 9 -18.03 4.39 35.45
N LEU A 10 -16.94 3.90 36.05
CA LEU A 10 -15.66 3.75 35.35
C LEU A 10 -15.72 2.66 34.27
N LEU A 11 -16.38 1.54 34.55
CA LEU A 11 -16.58 0.44 33.60
C LEU A 11 -17.44 0.87 32.40
N MET A 12 -18.48 1.68 32.65
CA MET A 12 -19.36 2.23 31.62
C MET A 12 -18.63 3.24 30.72
N LEU A 13 -17.69 4.02 31.27
CA LEU A 13 -16.89 4.98 30.51
C LEU A 13 -15.86 4.29 29.58
N ILE A 14 -15.30 3.15 30.00
CA ILE A 14 -14.36 2.36 29.19
C ILE A 14 -15.08 1.74 27.98
N LEU A 15 -16.31 1.25 28.17
CA LEU A 15 -17.10 0.63 27.10
C LEU A 15 -17.54 1.62 26.00
N LEU A 16 -17.63 2.92 26.32
CA LEU A 16 -18.05 3.96 25.36
C LEU A 16 -16.94 4.39 24.37
N ASN A 17 -15.68 4.00 24.58
CA ASN A 17 -14.54 4.41 23.74
C ASN A 17 -14.08 3.33 22.75
N GLY A 18 -14.80 2.21 22.62
CA GLY A 18 -14.32 1.01 21.93
C GLY A 18 -14.46 0.97 20.40
N CYS A 19 -15.15 1.93 19.77
CA CYS A 19 -15.39 1.89 18.32
C CYS A 19 -14.61 2.99 17.58
N SER A 20 -13.46 2.62 17.00
CA SER A 20 -12.86 3.34 15.88
C SER A 20 -13.37 2.72 14.59
N ASN A 21 -14.22 3.45 13.86
CA ASN A 21 -14.57 3.07 12.50
C ASN A 21 -13.40 3.44 11.59
N GLN A 22 -12.61 2.45 11.19
CA GLN A 22 -11.66 2.64 10.09
C GLN A 22 -12.45 2.69 8.80
N THR A 23 -12.65 3.91 8.30
CA THR A 23 -13.28 4.14 6.99
C THR A 23 -12.28 3.70 5.92
N ILE A 24 -12.31 2.42 5.51
CA ILE A 24 -11.52 1.90 4.39
C ILE A 24 -12.17 2.36 3.08
N ASN A 25 -12.10 3.66 2.79
CA ASN A 25 -12.61 4.24 1.54
C ASN A 25 -11.60 5.14 0.83
N ASP A 26 -10.42 5.36 1.42
CA ASP A 26 -9.39 6.18 0.79
C ASP A 26 -8.38 5.29 0.06
N VAL A 27 -8.09 5.63 -1.18
CA VAL A 27 -7.13 4.92 -2.04
C VAL A 27 -5.89 5.79 -2.14
N GLU A 28 -4.76 5.28 -1.67
CA GLU A 28 -3.47 5.95 -1.85
C GLU A 28 -2.80 5.45 -3.14
N TYR A 29 -2.28 6.38 -3.94
CA TYR A 29 -1.58 6.09 -5.19
C TYR A 29 -0.09 6.35 -5.03
N PHE A 30 0.72 5.30 -5.18
CA PHE A 30 2.17 5.40 -5.16
C PHE A 30 2.72 5.54 -6.58
N VAL A 31 3.51 6.60 -6.82
CA VAL A 31 4.20 6.85 -8.08
C VAL A 31 5.67 7.16 -7.79
N ASN A 32 6.58 6.34 -8.30
CA ASN A 32 8.02 6.54 -8.18
C ASN A 32 8.51 7.64 -9.14
N GLU A 33 9.71 8.18 -8.91
CA GLU A 33 10.25 9.28 -9.71
C GLU A 33 10.47 8.92 -11.18
N THR A 34 10.94 7.70 -11.48
CA THR A 34 11.12 7.23 -12.86
C THR A 34 9.78 7.17 -13.62
N SER A 35 8.71 6.71 -12.98
CA SER A 35 7.36 6.65 -13.58
C SER A 35 6.79 8.05 -13.82
N LYS A 36 7.09 9.03 -12.93
CA LYS A 36 6.77 10.45 -13.15
C LYS A 36 7.54 11.02 -14.34
N GLU A 37 8.86 10.79 -14.41
CA GLU A 37 9.73 11.26 -15.49
C GLU A 37 9.30 10.69 -16.85
N LEU A 38 8.90 9.41 -16.88
CA LEU A 38 8.38 8.76 -18.07
C LEU A 38 6.93 9.16 -18.40
N ASN A 39 6.27 9.96 -17.55
CA ASN A 39 4.90 10.43 -17.68
C ASN A 39 3.91 9.29 -17.95
N PHE A 40 3.98 8.22 -17.14
CA PHE A 40 3.03 7.12 -17.26
C PHE A 40 1.61 7.53 -16.83
N PRO A 41 0.56 7.09 -17.54
CA PRO A 41 -0.83 7.42 -17.21
C PRO A 41 -1.40 6.50 -16.10
N PHE A 42 -0.55 6.00 -15.20
CA PHE A 42 -0.93 5.08 -14.13
C PHE A 42 0.05 5.19 -12.95
N SER A 43 -0.34 4.63 -11.80
CA SER A 43 0.48 4.54 -10.59
C SER A 43 1.26 3.23 -10.53
N ASP A 44 2.42 3.23 -9.85
CA ASP A 44 3.21 2.02 -9.63
C ASP A 44 2.51 1.06 -8.66
N ALA A 45 1.76 1.59 -7.68
CA ALA A 45 0.85 0.82 -6.86
C ALA A 45 -0.35 1.65 -6.38
N SER A 46 -1.45 0.97 -6.10
CA SER A 46 -2.61 1.51 -5.37
C SER A 46 -2.76 0.78 -4.04
N ILE A 47 -2.96 1.51 -2.95
CA ILE A 47 -3.04 0.96 -1.59
C ILE A 47 -4.46 1.18 -1.09
N VAL A 48 -5.14 0.10 -0.70
CA VAL A 48 -6.51 0.13 -0.17
C VAL A 48 -6.53 -0.60 1.17
N GLY A 49 -6.65 0.17 2.25
CA GLY A 49 -6.52 -0.37 3.61
C GLY A 49 -5.13 -0.96 3.83
N ASN A 50 -5.05 -2.29 3.96
CA ASN A 50 -3.81 -3.04 4.17
C ASN A 50 -3.36 -3.86 2.95
N VAL A 51 -3.96 -3.64 1.78
CA VAL A 51 -3.65 -4.37 0.54
C VAL A 51 -2.94 -3.44 -0.44
N ILE A 52 -1.83 -3.91 -1.00
CA ILE A 52 -1.05 -3.20 -2.03
C ILE A 52 -1.30 -3.87 -3.38
N TYR A 53 -1.90 -3.14 -4.31
CA TYR A 53 -2.11 -3.56 -5.69
C TYR A 53 -0.99 -2.99 -6.55
N VAL A 54 -0.02 -3.83 -6.91
CA VAL A 54 1.15 -3.42 -7.69
C VAL A 54 0.85 -3.51 -9.19
N SER A 55 1.20 -2.49 -9.95
CA SER A 55 1.10 -2.50 -11.41
C SER A 55 2.02 -3.56 -12.03
N GLY A 56 1.61 -4.13 -13.16
CA GLY A 56 2.40 -5.14 -13.87
C GLY A 56 3.78 -4.59 -14.25
N GLN A 57 4.84 -5.31 -13.84
CA GLN A 57 6.22 -4.92 -14.10
C GLN A 57 6.81 -5.70 -15.28
N VAL A 58 7.54 -4.99 -16.13
CA VAL A 58 8.30 -5.54 -17.26
C VAL A 58 9.78 -5.41 -16.92
N GLY A 59 10.62 -6.36 -17.36
CA GLY A 59 12.05 -6.40 -17.08
C GLY A 59 12.83 -5.32 -17.84
N SER A 60 12.49 -4.04 -17.65
CA SER A 60 13.11 -2.91 -18.32
C SER A 60 14.43 -2.49 -17.70
N LYS A 61 15.28 -1.88 -18.52
CA LYS A 61 16.46 -1.16 -18.06
C LYS A 61 16.00 0.05 -17.21
N PRO A 62 16.71 0.39 -16.12
CA PRO A 62 16.35 1.54 -15.28
C PRO A 62 16.23 2.83 -16.09
N GLY A 63 15.14 3.57 -15.90
CA GLY A 63 14.91 4.86 -16.58
C GLY A 63 14.51 4.77 -18.05
N THR A 64 14.30 3.57 -18.61
CA THR A 64 13.93 3.41 -20.02
C THR A 64 12.71 2.52 -20.19
N ARG A 65 12.18 2.48 -21.43
CA ARG A 65 11.11 1.57 -21.86
C ARG A 65 11.64 0.30 -22.54
N GLU A 66 12.96 0.12 -22.59
CA GLU A 66 13.59 -1.03 -23.23
C GLU A 66 13.77 -2.17 -22.24
N VAL A 67 13.49 -3.41 -22.66
CA VAL A 67 13.79 -4.62 -21.89
C VAL A 67 15.29 -4.87 -21.80
N VAL A 68 15.73 -5.57 -20.74
CA VAL A 68 17.11 -6.05 -20.62
C VAL A 68 17.40 -7.14 -21.66
N ASP A 69 18.65 -7.23 -22.09
CA ASP A 69 19.10 -8.30 -22.98
C ASP A 69 19.14 -9.65 -22.26
N GLY A 70 19.09 -10.76 -23.01
CA GLY A 70 19.19 -12.12 -22.47
C GLY A 70 17.89 -12.91 -22.45
N GLY A 71 16.80 -12.34 -22.98
CA GLY A 71 15.51 -13.00 -23.15
C GLY A 71 14.78 -13.29 -21.85
N ILE A 72 13.85 -14.25 -21.89
CA ILE A 72 12.85 -14.43 -20.83
C ILE A 72 13.43 -14.60 -19.42
N GLY A 73 14.59 -15.27 -19.29
CA GLY A 73 15.23 -15.46 -17.98
C GLY A 73 15.74 -14.15 -17.37
N ALA A 74 16.41 -13.33 -18.18
CA ALA A 74 16.94 -12.04 -17.75
C ALA A 74 15.81 -11.04 -17.48
N GLU A 75 14.81 -11.00 -18.37
CA GLU A 75 13.63 -10.15 -18.21
C GLU A 75 12.85 -10.51 -16.94
N THR A 76 12.64 -11.81 -16.67
CA THR A 76 11.95 -12.27 -15.44
C THR A 76 12.72 -11.86 -14.19
N MET A 77 14.04 -12.04 -14.18
CA MET A 77 14.89 -11.64 -13.04
C MET A 77 14.83 -10.13 -12.81
N GLN A 78 14.87 -9.34 -13.88
CA GLN A 78 14.78 -7.89 -13.80
C GLN A 78 13.40 -7.44 -13.29
N THR A 79 12.32 -8.06 -13.76
CA THR A 79 10.95 -7.81 -13.25
C THR A 79 10.90 -8.02 -11.73
N LEU A 80 11.43 -9.14 -11.23
CA LEU A 80 11.45 -9.43 -9.79
C LEU A 80 12.33 -8.45 -9.02
N LYS A 81 13.43 -7.97 -9.63
CA LYS A 81 14.31 -6.97 -9.03
C LYS A 81 13.64 -5.61 -8.90
N ILE A 82 12.81 -5.21 -9.87
CA ILE A 82 12.05 -3.95 -9.81
C ILE A 82 10.99 -3.99 -8.70
N LEU A 83 10.38 -5.16 -8.45
CA LEU A 83 9.35 -5.35 -7.42
C LEU A 83 9.90 -5.39 -5.98
N ARG A 84 11.22 -5.48 -5.81
CA ARG A 84 11.87 -5.65 -4.50
C ARG A 84 12.13 -4.30 -3.84
#